data_AF-A0A7R9V400-F1
#
_entry.id   AF-A0A7R9V400-F1
#
_cell.length_a   1.000
_cell.length_b   1.000
_cell.length_c   1.000
_cell.angle_alpha   90.00
_cell.angle_beta   90.00
_cell.angle_gamma   90.00
#
_symmetry.space_group_name_H-M   'P 1'
#
loop_
_entity.id
_entity.type
_entity.pdbx_description
1 polymer ?
#
loop_
_entity_poly.entity_id
_entity_poly.type
_entity_poly.pdbx_seq_one_letter_code
_entity_poly.pdbx_strand_id
1 'polypeptide(L)'
;VATILAQITRGAGLAAPPPPRPPLRACQALLRGALQPSAPHFKGFCDRLFNTLNWAVTEATSAVATLHEARRPLAQGPGGRRPQVDEQQLTRKVVLHLDLTKSLLRLLEFMCVNVPAAFLSRPCVLNRTRLLEVVPFVLGHFAGGADARRLNELLDASRASAGMPQTIMRVGADRQYTVIHVEKPLYEKVNRAELLVPLVGMLLALWRADAADADSAPGGRGGSGGGLV
;
A
#
# COMPACT_ATOMS: atom_id res chain seq x y z
N VAL A 1 14.95 -2.38 0.21
CA VAL A 1 14.09 -3.23 1.09
C VAL A 1 12.66 -3.34 0.58
N ALA A 2 11.94 -2.23 0.34
CA ALA A 2 10.56 -2.24 -0.17
C ALA A 2 10.38 -3.07 -1.47
N THR A 3 11.33 -3.00 -2.40
CA THR A 3 11.35 -3.80 -3.64
C THR A 3 11.52 -5.29 -3.38
N ILE A 4 12.40 -5.67 -2.45
CA ILE A 4 12.66 -7.07 -2.09
C ILE A 4 11.43 -7.67 -1.41
N LEU A 5 10.85 -6.95 -0.43
CA LEU A 5 9.61 -7.35 0.22
C LEU A 5 8.48 -7.47 -0.79
N ALA A 6 8.31 -6.50 -1.68
CA ALA A 6 7.28 -6.56 -2.72
C ALA A 6 7.45 -7.75 -3.67
N GLN A 7 8.68 -8.19 -3.96
CA GLN A 7 8.92 -9.41 -4.74
C GLN A 7 8.62 -10.68 -3.95
N ILE A 8 9.00 -10.72 -2.66
CA ILE A 8 8.76 -11.89 -1.79
C ILE A 8 7.27 -12.05 -1.50
N THR A 9 6.52 -10.96 -1.30
CA THR A 9 5.08 -11.02 -0.99
C THR A 9 4.20 -11.13 -2.26
N ARG A 10 4.81 -11.10 -3.45
CA ARG A 10 4.11 -11.21 -4.73
C ARG A 10 3.42 -12.57 -4.86
N GLY A 11 2.16 -12.57 -5.32
CA GLY A 11 1.37 -13.79 -5.55
C GLY A 11 0.64 -14.33 -4.32
N ALA A 12 0.74 -13.68 -3.16
CA ALA A 12 0.13 -14.13 -1.92
C ALA A 12 -1.23 -13.49 -1.60
N GLY A 13 -1.93 -12.88 -2.58
CA GLY A 13 -3.15 -12.10 -2.35
C GLY A 13 -4.02 -11.97 -3.62
N LEU A 14 -5.12 -11.22 -3.56
CA LEU A 14 -6.17 -11.20 -4.61
C LEU A 14 -5.70 -10.68 -5.98
N ALA A 15 -4.60 -9.93 -6.01
CA ALA A 15 -3.93 -9.53 -7.25
C ALA A 15 -2.68 -10.38 -7.47
N ALA A 16 -2.84 -11.71 -7.56
CA ALA A 16 -1.73 -12.64 -7.77
C ALA A 16 -1.31 -12.68 -9.25
N PRO A 17 -0.14 -12.11 -9.63
CA PRO A 17 0.52 -12.50 -10.87
C PRO A 17 1.01 -13.98 -10.78
N PRO A 18 1.46 -14.59 -11.89
CA PRO A 18 1.92 -15.98 -11.92
C PRO A 18 2.87 -16.34 -10.78
N PRO A 19 2.86 -17.63 -10.38
CA PRO A 19 3.49 -18.07 -9.14
C PRO A 19 4.99 -17.72 -9.11
N PRO A 20 5.52 -17.31 -7.95
CA PRO A 20 6.89 -16.86 -7.83
C PRO A 20 7.90 -17.93 -8.26
N ARG A 21 9.01 -17.49 -8.84
CA ARG A 21 10.13 -18.35 -9.25
C ARG A 21 10.67 -19.13 -8.04
N PRO A 22 11.31 -20.31 -8.25
CA PRO A 22 11.77 -21.19 -7.17
C PRO A 22 12.51 -20.51 -6.00
N PRO A 23 13.48 -19.60 -6.19
CA PRO A 23 14.17 -18.96 -5.06
C PRO A 23 13.25 -18.08 -4.21
N LEU A 24 12.23 -17.46 -4.81
CA LEU A 24 11.25 -16.63 -4.09
C LEU A 24 10.29 -17.49 -3.24
N ARG A 25 9.99 -18.73 -3.66
CA ARG A 25 9.16 -19.66 -2.88
C ARG A 25 9.85 -20.11 -1.59
N ALA A 26 11.16 -20.38 -1.66
CA ALA A 26 11.96 -20.70 -0.47
C ALA A 26 11.98 -19.53 0.52
N CYS A 27 12.17 -18.30 0.04
CA CYS A 27 12.07 -17.10 0.87
C CYS A 27 10.68 -16.93 1.50
N GLN A 28 9.61 -17.19 0.76
CA GLN A 28 8.24 -17.15 1.32
C GLN A 28 8.05 -18.19 2.43
N ALA A 29 8.54 -19.43 2.24
CA ALA A 29 8.44 -20.46 3.26
C ALA A 29 9.20 -20.07 4.54
N LEU A 30 10.43 -19.54 4.40
CA LEU A 30 11.20 -19.02 5.52
C LEU A 30 10.48 -17.85 6.21
N LEU A 31 9.92 -16.93 5.43
CA LEU A 31 9.15 -15.79 5.95
C LEU A 31 7.91 -16.27 6.72
N ARG A 32 7.16 -17.26 6.21
CA ARG A 32 6.02 -17.86 6.93
C ARG A 32 6.45 -18.50 8.25
N GLY A 33 7.60 -19.18 8.28
CA GLY A 33 8.16 -19.76 9.50
C GLY A 33 8.53 -18.69 10.53
N ALA A 34 9.15 -17.59 10.09
CA ALA A 34 9.50 -16.46 10.94
C ALA A 34 8.29 -15.66 11.45
N LEU A 35 7.15 -15.75 10.75
CA LEU A 35 5.92 -15.03 11.07
C LEU A 35 4.90 -15.85 11.87
N GLN A 36 5.29 -17.01 12.41
CA GLN A 36 4.43 -17.77 13.31
C GLN A 36 4.25 -17.04 14.66
N PRO A 37 3.06 -17.09 15.29
CA PRO A 37 2.84 -16.47 16.60
C PRO A 37 3.81 -16.95 17.70
N SER A 38 4.29 -18.18 17.59
CA SER A 38 5.27 -18.79 18.51
C SER A 38 6.73 -18.37 18.23
N ALA A 39 7.02 -17.69 17.13
CA ALA A 39 8.38 -17.34 16.76
C ALA A 39 8.97 -16.23 17.67
N PRO A 40 10.27 -16.29 18.02
CA PRO A 40 10.88 -15.47 19.08
C PRO A 40 10.90 -13.95 18.80
N HIS A 41 10.58 -13.51 17.59
CA HIS A 41 10.58 -12.09 17.21
C HIS A 41 9.23 -11.61 16.64
N PHE A 42 8.23 -12.49 16.61
CA PHE A 42 6.96 -12.21 15.94
C PHE A 42 6.26 -10.98 16.51
N LYS A 43 6.16 -10.89 17.84
CA LYS A 43 5.50 -9.75 18.50
C LYS A 43 6.19 -8.43 18.19
N GLY A 44 7.51 -8.36 18.39
CA GLY A 44 8.28 -7.14 18.12
C GLY A 44 8.27 -6.74 16.65
N PHE A 45 8.21 -7.72 15.75
CA PHE A 45 8.02 -7.48 14.33
C PHE A 45 6.64 -6.87 14.03
N CYS A 46 5.56 -7.44 14.56
CA CYS A 46 4.21 -6.89 14.39
C CYS A 46 4.09 -5.46 14.95
N ASP A 47 4.62 -5.23 16.15
CA ASP A 47 4.67 -3.91 16.78
C ASP A 47 5.32 -2.87 15.84
N ARG A 48 6.50 -3.21 15.28
CA ARG A 48 7.20 -2.33 14.33
C ARG A 48 6.47 -2.19 13.01
N LEU A 49 5.87 -3.25 12.48
CA LEU A 49 5.14 -3.23 11.21
C LEU A 49 3.97 -2.25 11.28
N PHE A 50 3.10 -2.38 12.30
CA PHE A 50 1.96 -1.50 12.48
C PHE A 50 2.38 -0.04 12.68
N ASN A 51 3.38 0.21 13.53
CA ASN A 51 3.89 1.56 13.77
C ASN A 51 4.49 2.19 12.51
N THR A 52 5.28 1.42 11.76
CA THR A 52 5.92 1.88 10.52
C THR A 52 4.88 2.14 9.44
N LEU A 53 3.83 1.30 9.35
CA LEU A 53 2.74 1.51 8.40
C LEU A 53 1.96 2.79 8.73
N ASN A 54 1.60 3.01 9.99
CA ASN A 54 0.92 4.24 10.40
C ASN A 54 1.76 5.49 10.07
N TRP A 55 3.05 5.45 10.38
CA TRP A 55 3.97 6.53 10.01
C TRP A 55 4.05 6.74 8.50
N ALA A 56 4.18 5.66 7.72
CA ALA A 56 4.32 5.73 6.26
C ALA A 56 3.08 6.35 5.59
N VAL A 57 1.89 5.99 6.06
CA VAL A 57 0.61 6.58 5.59
C VAL A 57 0.57 8.08 5.90
N THR A 58 0.90 8.48 7.13
CA THR A 58 0.92 9.90 7.55
C THR A 58 1.93 10.72 6.75
N GLU A 59 3.14 10.19 6.53
CA GLU A 59 4.13 10.88 5.69
C GLU A 59 3.71 10.94 4.22
N ALA A 60 3.06 9.90 3.70
CA ALA A 60 2.56 9.90 2.34
C ALA A 60 1.49 10.97 2.13
N THR A 61 0.51 11.08 3.03
CA THR A 61 -0.56 12.09 2.93
C THR A 61 -0.02 13.50 3.16
N SER A 62 0.92 13.68 4.09
CA SER A 62 1.64 14.94 4.29
C SER A 62 2.43 15.39 3.05
N ALA A 63 3.14 14.46 2.40
CA ALA A 63 3.84 14.73 1.15
C ALA A 63 2.87 15.10 0.02
N VAL A 64 1.74 14.40 -0.09
CA VAL A 64 0.67 14.70 -1.06
C VAL A 64 0.11 16.11 -0.81
N ALA A 65 -0.21 16.45 0.43
CA ALA A 65 -0.71 17.79 0.78
C ALA A 65 0.32 18.88 0.44
N THR A 66 1.59 18.65 0.74
CA THR A 66 2.69 19.59 0.43
C THR A 66 2.82 19.83 -1.08
N LEU A 67 2.78 18.76 -1.90
CA LEU A 67 2.84 18.87 -3.36
C LEU A 67 1.57 19.52 -3.93
N HIS A 68 0.40 19.22 -3.35
CA HIS A 68 -0.88 19.79 -3.73
C HIS A 68 -0.92 21.30 -3.50
N GLU A 69 -0.57 21.78 -2.30
CA GLU A 69 -0.52 23.21 -2.00
C GLU A 69 0.55 23.92 -2.85
N ALA A 70 1.69 23.27 -3.11
CA ALA A 70 2.74 23.80 -3.99
C ALA A 70 2.29 24.06 -5.44
N ARG A 71 1.31 23.28 -5.93
CA ARG A 71 0.75 23.40 -7.28
C ARG A 71 -0.51 24.26 -7.32
N ARG A 72 -0.99 24.74 -6.17
CA ARG A 72 -2.21 25.54 -6.11
C ARG A 72 -1.96 26.91 -6.74
N PRO A 73 -2.87 27.42 -7.61
CA PRO A 73 -2.68 28.71 -8.29
C PRO A 73 -2.45 29.89 -7.34
N LEU A 74 -3.07 29.87 -6.16
CA LEU A 74 -2.91 30.91 -5.12
C LEU A 74 -1.53 30.91 -4.44
N ALA A 75 -0.82 29.78 -4.45
CA ALA A 75 0.55 29.69 -3.92
C ALA A 75 1.60 30.25 -4.88
N GLN A 76 1.24 30.41 -6.15
CA GLN A 76 2.06 31.02 -7.19
C GLN A 76 1.55 32.44 -7.41
N GLY A 77 2.09 33.41 -6.67
CA GLY A 77 1.81 34.84 -6.90
C GLY A 77 2.09 35.25 -8.36
N PRO A 78 1.68 36.46 -8.80
CA PRO A 78 1.92 36.91 -10.17
C PRO A 78 3.43 36.94 -10.44
N GLY A 79 3.94 35.96 -11.20
CA GLY A 79 5.36 35.75 -11.50
C GLY A 79 6.07 34.60 -10.76
N GLY A 80 5.40 33.89 -9.85
CA GLY A 80 5.96 32.83 -9.03
C GLY A 80 6.15 31.50 -9.76
N ARG A 81 7.11 31.39 -10.69
CA ARG A 81 7.56 30.10 -11.20
C ARG A 81 8.44 29.41 -10.15
N ARG A 82 7.97 28.29 -9.62
CA ARG A 82 8.81 27.43 -8.77
C ARG A 82 9.89 26.75 -9.62
N PRO A 83 11.13 26.61 -9.12
CA PRO A 83 12.16 25.85 -9.83
C PRO A 83 11.69 24.42 -10.10
N GLN A 84 11.85 23.95 -11.34
CA GLN A 84 11.47 22.59 -11.75
C GLN A 84 12.10 21.50 -10.86
N VAL A 85 13.30 21.77 -10.33
CA VAL A 85 14.04 20.86 -9.42
C VAL A 85 13.28 20.64 -8.11
N ASP A 86 12.65 21.67 -7.54
CA ASP A 86 11.92 21.57 -6.27
C ASP A 86 10.65 20.72 -6.45
N GLU A 87 9.94 20.92 -7.56
CA GLU A 87 8.73 20.15 -7.87
C GLU A 87 9.04 18.67 -8.12
N GLN A 88 10.16 18.40 -8.79
CA GLN A 88 10.66 17.04 -9.01
C GLN A 88 10.98 16.34 -7.68
N GLN A 89 11.62 17.04 -6.74
CA GLN A 89 11.91 16.50 -5.41
C GLN A 89 10.63 16.19 -4.62
N LEU A 90 9.64 17.09 -4.63
CA LEU A 90 8.34 16.86 -3.98
C LEU A 90 7.61 15.67 -4.59
N THR A 91 7.62 15.56 -5.92
CA THR A 91 7.05 14.42 -6.65
C THR A 91 7.71 13.11 -6.25
N ARG A 92 9.05 13.06 -6.17
CA ARG A 92 9.79 11.88 -5.73
C ARG A 92 9.47 11.50 -4.29
N LYS A 93 9.33 12.49 -3.40
CA LYS A 93 8.94 12.26 -2.01
C LYS A 93 7.57 11.58 -1.93
N VAL A 94 6.57 12.08 -2.67
CA VAL A 94 5.24 11.46 -2.74
C VAL A 94 5.33 10.00 -3.21
N VAL A 95 6.01 9.75 -4.33
CA VAL A 95 6.13 8.40 -4.90
C VAL A 95 6.80 7.44 -3.90
N LEU A 96 7.89 7.88 -3.27
CA LEU A 96 8.64 7.06 -2.31
C LEU A 96 7.78 6.63 -1.11
N HIS A 97 7.02 7.56 -0.52
CA HIS A 97 6.18 7.23 0.64
C HIS A 97 4.97 6.37 0.27
N LEU A 98 4.38 6.57 -0.92
CA LEU A 98 3.30 5.71 -1.40
C LEU A 98 3.80 4.30 -1.71
N ASP A 99 4.98 4.15 -2.32
CA ASP A 99 5.60 2.84 -2.56
C ASP A 99 5.92 2.11 -1.26
N LEU A 100 6.45 2.83 -0.26
CA LEU A 100 6.69 2.25 1.07
C LEU A 100 5.39 1.77 1.71
N THR A 101 4.35 2.61 1.70
CA THR A 101 3.02 2.28 2.22
C THR A 101 2.47 1.03 1.54
N LYS A 102 2.51 0.99 0.21
CA LYS A 102 2.12 -0.18 -0.60
C LYS A 102 2.88 -1.44 -0.18
N SER A 103 4.21 -1.37 -0.04
CA SER A 103 5.02 -2.54 0.35
C SER A 103 4.66 -3.05 1.75
N LEU A 104 4.41 -2.16 2.71
CA LEU A 104 4.01 -2.54 4.07
C LEU A 104 2.61 -3.16 4.10
N LEU A 105 1.66 -2.61 3.33
CA LEU A 105 0.32 -3.18 3.17
C LEU A 105 0.36 -4.56 2.52
N ARG A 106 1.23 -4.77 1.53
CA ARG A 106 1.43 -6.09 0.90
C ARG A 106 2.04 -7.11 1.85
N LEU A 107 2.91 -6.67 2.76
CA LEU A 107 3.46 -7.54 3.80
C LEU A 107 2.39 -7.93 4.83
N LEU A 108 1.53 -6.99 5.20
CA LEU A 108 0.41 -7.27 6.09
C LEU A 108 -0.65 -8.18 5.43
N GLU A 109 -0.93 -7.98 4.14
CA GLU A 109 -1.74 -8.90 3.32
C GLU A 109 -1.16 -10.31 3.31
N PHE A 110 0.15 -10.43 3.06
CA PHE A 110 0.85 -11.72 3.11
C PHE A 110 0.66 -12.41 4.46
N MET A 111 0.78 -11.67 5.56
CA MET A 111 0.57 -12.21 6.91
C MET A 111 -0.86 -12.69 7.12
N CYS A 112 -1.87 -11.91 6.73
CA CYS A 112 -3.28 -12.29 6.86
C CYS A 112 -3.61 -13.55 6.05
N VAL A 113 -3.00 -13.71 4.88
CA VAL A 113 -3.22 -14.88 4.01
C VAL A 113 -2.50 -16.12 4.50
N ASN A 114 -1.24 -15.99 4.94
CA ASN A 114 -0.41 -17.16 5.22
C ASN A 114 -0.37 -17.54 6.70
N VAL A 115 -0.72 -16.62 7.60
CA VAL A 115 -0.72 -16.84 9.05
C VAL A 115 -1.98 -16.20 9.67
N PRO A 116 -3.20 -16.58 9.25
CA PRO A 116 -4.44 -15.97 9.75
C PRO A 116 -4.60 -16.13 11.28
N ALA A 117 -4.09 -17.22 11.84
CA ALA A 117 -4.06 -17.47 13.28
C ALA A 117 -3.36 -16.34 14.07
N ALA A 118 -2.46 -15.56 13.45
CA ALA A 118 -1.79 -14.43 14.10
C ALA A 118 -2.70 -13.21 14.33
N PHE A 119 -3.92 -13.24 13.79
CA PHE A 119 -4.94 -12.19 13.92
C PHE A 119 -6.27 -12.74 14.47
N LEU A 120 -6.60 -14.00 14.22
CA LEU A 120 -7.87 -14.59 14.66
C LEU A 120 -7.76 -15.30 16.03
N SER A 121 -6.59 -15.83 16.38
CA SER A 121 -6.42 -16.56 17.64
C SER A 121 -6.62 -15.68 18.88
N ARG A 122 -7.20 -16.25 19.95
CA ARG A 122 -7.43 -15.54 21.23
C ARG A 122 -6.17 -14.87 21.81
N PRO A 123 -4.96 -15.46 21.79
CA PRO A 123 -3.77 -14.78 22.31
C PRO A 123 -3.34 -13.54 21.52
N CYS A 124 -3.88 -13.35 20.30
CA CYS A 124 -3.46 -12.33 19.36
C CYS A 124 -4.43 -11.15 19.25
N VAL A 125 -5.24 -10.88 20.29
CA VAL A 125 -6.25 -9.79 20.28
C VAL A 125 -5.65 -8.45 19.86
N LEU A 126 -4.44 -8.11 20.33
CA LEU A 126 -3.78 -6.84 19.99
C LEU A 126 -3.54 -6.67 18.48
N ASN A 127 -3.13 -7.73 17.79
CA ASN A 127 -2.93 -7.68 16.34
C ASN A 127 -4.25 -7.48 15.60
N ARG A 128 -5.32 -8.11 16.09
CA ARG A 128 -6.67 -7.93 15.56
C ARG A 128 -7.16 -6.49 15.73
N THR A 129 -7.03 -5.94 16.93
CA THR A 129 -7.43 -4.55 17.23
C THR A 129 -6.68 -3.58 16.34
N ARG A 130 -5.36 -3.69 16.23
CA ARG A 130 -4.57 -2.82 15.35
C ARG A 130 -4.94 -2.97 13.88
N LEU A 131 -5.27 -4.19 13.43
CA LEU A 131 -5.74 -4.37 12.05
C LEU A 131 -7.08 -3.66 11.83
N LEU A 132 -8.00 -3.75 12.79
CA LEU A 132 -9.29 -3.05 12.75
C LEU A 132 -9.15 -1.52 12.85
N GLU A 133 -8.05 -1.00 13.36
CA GLU A 133 -7.72 0.43 13.34
C GLU A 133 -7.06 0.84 12.02
N VAL A 134 -6.09 0.05 11.53
CA VAL A 134 -5.32 0.35 10.33
C VAL A 134 -6.17 0.31 9.07
N VAL A 135 -7.08 -0.66 8.94
CA VAL A 135 -7.94 -0.77 7.75
C VAL A 135 -8.77 0.50 7.53
N PRO A 136 -9.59 0.97 8.48
CA PRO A 136 -10.34 2.22 8.30
C PRO A 136 -9.43 3.44 8.22
N PHE A 137 -8.29 3.46 8.91
CA PHE A 137 -7.31 4.55 8.79
C PHE A 137 -6.79 4.71 7.34
N VAL A 138 -6.35 3.62 6.71
CA VAL A 138 -5.86 3.62 5.32
C VAL A 138 -7.00 3.93 4.33
N LEU A 139 -8.20 3.38 4.54
CA LEU A 139 -9.37 3.70 3.73
C LEU A 139 -9.75 5.19 3.83
N GLY A 140 -9.71 5.75 5.04
CA GLY A 140 -9.97 7.17 5.29
C GLY A 140 -9.03 8.05 4.46
N HIS A 141 -7.74 7.74 4.43
CA HIS A 141 -6.75 8.53 3.72
C HIS A 141 -6.72 8.31 2.19
N PHE A 142 -6.99 7.11 1.69
CA PHE A 142 -6.79 6.80 0.26
C PHE A 142 -8.06 6.46 -0.53
N ALA A 143 -9.20 6.20 0.10
CA ALA A 143 -10.46 5.92 -0.62
C ALA A 143 -11.32 7.19 -0.78
N GLY A 144 -11.80 7.76 0.33
CA GLY A 144 -12.85 8.81 0.31
C GLY A 144 -12.54 10.10 1.07
N GLY A 145 -11.46 10.17 1.86
CA GLY A 145 -11.13 11.36 2.65
C GLY A 145 -10.55 12.52 1.85
N ALA A 146 -10.17 13.59 2.56
CA ALA A 146 -9.58 14.79 1.97
C ALA A 146 -8.27 14.50 1.24
N ASP A 147 -7.43 13.62 1.79
CA ASP A 147 -6.14 13.27 1.17
C ASP A 147 -6.32 12.50 -0.13
N ALA A 148 -7.32 11.62 -0.19
CA ALA A 148 -7.69 10.91 -1.41
C ALA A 148 -8.11 11.88 -2.52
N ARG A 149 -8.84 12.95 -2.16
CA ARG A 149 -9.22 14.01 -3.11
C ARG A 149 -8.01 14.79 -3.61
N ARG A 150 -7.13 15.25 -2.71
CA ARG A 150 -5.88 15.95 -3.09
C ARG A 150 -5.01 15.09 -4.03
N LEU A 151 -4.88 13.79 -3.72
CA LEU A 151 -4.15 12.87 -4.57
C LEU A 151 -4.79 12.74 -5.96
N ASN A 152 -6.12 12.61 -6.05
CA ASN A 152 -6.80 12.54 -7.34
C ASN A 152 -6.60 13.81 -8.17
N GLU A 153 -6.76 14.98 -7.55
CA GLU A 153 -6.54 16.27 -8.22
C GLU A 153 -5.11 16.38 -8.75
N LEU A 154 -4.10 15.93 -8.00
CA LEU A 154 -2.71 15.88 -8.45
C LEU A 154 -2.50 14.93 -9.64
N LEU A 155 -3.15 13.76 -9.63
CA LEU A 155 -3.06 12.78 -10.71
C LEU A 155 -3.74 13.30 -11.97
N ASP A 156 -4.90 13.93 -11.84
CA ASP A 156 -5.67 14.49 -12.96
C ASP A 156 -4.94 15.70 -13.57
N ALA A 157 -4.39 16.59 -12.74
CA ALA A 157 -3.52 17.67 -13.20
C ALA A 157 -2.27 17.11 -13.93
N SER A 158 -1.69 16.02 -13.42
CA SER A 158 -0.55 15.38 -14.08
C SER A 158 -0.93 14.75 -15.43
N ARG A 159 -2.16 14.25 -15.60
CA ARG A 159 -2.66 13.70 -16.87
C ARG A 159 -2.92 14.81 -17.88
N ALA A 160 -3.55 15.91 -17.44
CA ALA A 160 -3.79 17.07 -18.29
C ALA A 160 -2.49 17.66 -18.85
N SER A 161 -1.42 17.68 -18.05
CA SER A 161 -0.11 18.18 -18.46
C SER A 161 0.71 17.22 -19.34
N ALA A 162 0.34 15.94 -19.45
CA ALA A 162 1.07 14.95 -20.25
C ALA A 162 0.86 15.10 -21.76
N GLY A 163 -0.19 15.79 -22.20
CA GLY A 163 -0.43 16.10 -23.61
C GLY A 163 0.45 17.22 -24.18
N MET A 164 1.25 17.90 -23.33
CA MET A 164 2.15 18.97 -23.76
C MET A 164 3.56 18.40 -24.03
N PRO A 165 4.16 18.63 -25.21
CA PRO A 165 5.50 18.14 -25.50
C PRO A 165 6.52 18.78 -24.56
N GLN A 166 7.09 17.99 -23.64
CA GLN A 166 8.17 18.41 -22.74
C GLN A 166 9.57 18.15 -23.31
N THR A 167 9.68 17.79 -24.59
CA THR A 167 10.97 17.61 -25.26
C THR A 167 11.57 18.97 -25.62
N ILE A 168 12.31 19.56 -24.69
CA ILE A 168 13.11 20.76 -24.99
C ILE A 168 14.42 20.28 -25.63
N MET A 169 14.50 20.32 -26.96
CA MET A 169 15.77 20.29 -27.67
C MET A 169 16.44 21.65 -27.47
N ARG A 170 17.37 21.73 -26.51
CA ARG A 170 18.23 22.92 -26.39
C ARG A 170 19.42 22.75 -27.32
N VAL A 171 19.40 23.47 -28.44
CA VAL A 171 20.54 23.54 -29.36
C VAL A 171 21.59 24.45 -28.73
N GLY A 172 22.69 23.88 -28.25
CA GLY A 172 23.88 24.66 -27.90
C GLY A 172 24.51 25.27 -29.15
N ALA A 173 25.26 26.36 -28.98
CA ALA A 173 25.98 27.05 -30.08
C ALA A 173 26.85 26.08 -30.92
N ASP A 174 27.28 24.96 -30.34
CA ASP A 174 28.13 23.94 -30.97
C ASP A 174 27.39 22.71 -31.52
N ARG A 175 26.08 22.78 -31.79
CA ARG A 175 25.26 21.63 -32.27
C ARG A 175 25.27 20.41 -31.32
N GLN A 176 25.66 20.57 -30.06
CA GLN A 176 25.48 19.52 -29.05
C GLN A 176 24.01 19.49 -28.61
N TYR A 177 23.36 18.34 -28.78
CA TYR A 177 22.02 18.07 -28.27
C TYR A 177 22.12 17.55 -26.83
N THR A 178 21.50 18.25 -25.88
CA THR A 178 21.23 17.69 -24.55
C THR A 178 19.85 17.04 -24.58
N VAL A 179 19.80 15.71 -24.53
CA VAL A 179 18.54 14.99 -24.31
C VAL A 179 18.19 15.14 -22.83
N ILE A 180 17.27 16.05 -22.53
CA ILE A 180 16.69 16.14 -21.19
C ILE A 180 15.74 14.94 -21.04
N HIS A 181 16.12 13.99 -20.19
CA HIS A 181 15.22 12.91 -19.79
C HIS A 181 14.02 13.51 -19.05
N VAL A 182 12.87 13.58 -19.72
CA VAL A 182 11.61 13.94 -19.11
C VAL A 182 11.23 12.84 -18.13
N GLU A 183 11.21 13.15 -16.84
CA GLU A 183 10.82 12.18 -15.81
C GLU A 183 9.34 11.81 -16.02
N LYS A 184 8.99 10.52 -15.88
CA LYS A 184 7.61 10.06 -16.07
C LYS A 184 6.63 10.88 -15.21
N PRO A 185 5.45 11.23 -15.74
CA PRO A 185 4.44 11.98 -15.03
C PRO A 185 3.94 11.21 -13.80
N LEU A 186 3.40 11.94 -12.81
CA LEU A 186 2.98 11.36 -11.53
C LEU A 186 1.90 10.28 -11.71
N TYR A 187 0.98 10.45 -12.66
CA TYR A 187 -0.08 9.47 -12.91
C TYR A 187 0.40 8.12 -13.44
N GLU A 188 1.61 8.05 -14.02
CA GLU A 188 2.22 6.78 -14.44
C GLU A 188 2.95 6.08 -13.30
N LYS A 189 3.37 6.83 -12.28
CA LYS A 189 4.12 6.31 -11.14
C LYS A 189 3.22 5.87 -9.99
N VAL A 190 2.06 6.49 -9.85
CA VAL A 190 1.17 6.28 -8.72
C VAL A 190 -0.14 5.68 -9.19
N ASN A 191 -0.43 4.49 -8.67
CA ASN A 191 -1.73 3.84 -8.83
C ASN A 191 -2.40 3.68 -7.46
N ARG A 192 -3.41 4.51 -7.19
CA ARG A 192 -4.17 4.50 -5.94
C ARG A 192 -4.81 3.14 -5.63
N ALA A 193 -5.25 2.41 -6.67
CA ALA A 193 -5.86 1.10 -6.47
C ALA A 193 -4.87 0.10 -5.83
N GLU A 194 -3.57 0.23 -6.10
CA GLU A 194 -2.55 -0.65 -5.51
C GLU A 194 -2.37 -0.47 -4.00
N LEU A 195 -2.84 0.66 -3.43
CA LEU A 195 -2.88 0.90 -1.99
C LEU A 195 -4.11 0.26 -1.34
N LEU A 196 -5.21 0.10 -2.08
CA LEU A 196 -6.48 -0.38 -1.56
C LEU A 196 -6.65 -1.89 -1.72
N VAL A 197 -6.14 -2.47 -2.82
CA VAL A 197 -6.21 -3.91 -3.09
C VAL A 197 -5.71 -4.79 -1.94
N PRO A 198 -4.57 -4.48 -1.27
CA PRO A 198 -4.11 -5.30 -0.15
C PRO A 198 -5.11 -5.34 1.02
N LEU A 199 -5.86 -4.26 1.25
CA LEU A 199 -6.89 -4.21 2.29
C LEU A 199 -8.00 -5.23 2.03
N VAL A 200 -8.48 -5.26 0.79
CA VAL A 200 -9.49 -6.23 0.34
C VAL A 200 -8.96 -7.66 0.48
N GLY A 201 -7.69 -7.88 0.12
CA GLY A 201 -7.00 -9.16 0.29
C GLY A 201 -6.94 -9.61 1.75
N MET A 202 -6.56 -8.72 2.67
CA MET A 202 -6.53 -9.00 4.11
C MET A 202 -7.89 -9.42 4.64
N LEU A 203 -8.93 -8.63 4.36
CA LEU A 203 -10.28 -8.87 4.86
C LEU A 203 -10.85 -10.19 4.33
N LEU A 204 -10.71 -10.45 3.03
CA LEU A 204 -11.19 -11.70 2.43
C LEU A 204 -10.42 -12.93 2.93
N ALA A 205 -9.11 -12.80 3.15
CA ALA A 205 -8.30 -13.88 3.70
C ALA A 205 -8.74 -14.26 5.11
N LEU A 206 -8.91 -13.26 5.98
CA LEU A 206 -9.32 -13.48 7.35
C LEU A 206 -10.76 -13.99 7.45
N TRP A 207 -11.68 -13.46 6.63
CA TRP A 207 -13.05 -13.96 6.57
C TRP A 207 -13.11 -15.44 6.17
N ARG A 208 -12.32 -15.85 5.16
CA ARG A 208 -12.23 -17.26 4.75
C ARG A 208 -11.64 -18.16 5.84
N ALA A 209 -10.61 -17.69 6.54
CA ALA A 209 -9.99 -18.44 7.61
C ALA A 209 -10.94 -18.62 8.81
N ASP A 210 -11.67 -17.57 9.18
CA ASP A 210 -12.67 -17.61 10.25
C ASP A 210 -13.83 -18.57 9.91
N ALA A 211 -14.31 -18.55 8.66
CA ALA A 211 -15.34 -19.48 8.20
C ALA A 211 -14.87 -20.96 8.23
N ALA A 212 -13.63 -21.22 7.84
CA ALA A 212 -13.06 -22.58 7.86
C ALA A 212 -12.87 -23.12 9.30
N ASP A 213 -12.52 -22.26 10.26
CA ASP A 213 -12.44 -22.62 11.67
C ASP A 213 -13.83 -22.91 12.26
N ALA A 214 -14.87 -22.20 11.81
CA ALA A 214 -16.25 -22.46 12.24
C ALA A 214 -16.79 -23.82 11.75
N ASP A 215 -16.42 -24.23 10.54
CA ASP A 215 -16.83 -25.52 9.96
C ASP A 215 -16.07 -26.72 10.54
N SER A 216 -14.89 -26.50 11.12
CA SER A 216 -14.03 -27.56 11.68
C SER A 216 -14.24 -27.82 13.18
N ALA A 217 -15.10 -27.06 13.86
CA ALA A 217 -15.46 -27.30 15.26
C ALA A 217 -16.36 -28.56 15.37
N PRO A 218 -15.91 -29.63 16.06
CA PRO A 218 -16.73 -30.83 16.23
C PRO A 218 -17.78 -30.58 17.33
N GLY A 219 -19.00 -30.21 16.95
CA GLY A 219 -20.11 -30.09 17.92
C GLY A 219 -21.41 -29.45 17.44
N GLY A 220 -22.34 -30.29 16.96
CA GLY A 220 -23.72 -30.27 17.49
C GLY A 220 -24.74 -29.31 16.88
N ARG A 221 -25.11 -29.49 15.59
CA ARG A 221 -26.52 -29.30 15.20
C ARG A 221 -27.30 -30.55 15.59
N GLY A 222 -27.57 -30.69 16.89
CA GLY A 222 -28.59 -31.62 17.38
C GLY A 222 -29.95 -31.11 16.93
N GLY A 223 -30.62 -31.89 16.08
CA GLY A 223 -32.01 -31.65 15.73
C GLY A 223 -32.87 -31.69 16.98
N SER A 224 -33.62 -30.63 17.23
CA SER A 224 -34.83 -30.72 18.04
C SER A 224 -35.99 -30.86 17.08
N GLY A 225 -36.46 -32.09 16.91
CA GLY A 225 -37.76 -32.36 16.35
C GLY A 225 -38.82 -31.79 17.29
N GLY A 226 -39.55 -30.77 16.82
CA GLY A 226 -40.78 -30.33 17.44
C GLY A 226 -41.87 -31.36 17.19
N GLY A 227 -41.89 -32.40 18.03
CA GLY A 227 -43.03 -33.29 18.21
C GLY A 227 -43.85 -32.85 19.42
N LEU A 228 -45.10 -32.49 19.16
CA LEU A 228 -46.30 -32.60 20.01
C LEU A 228 -46.10 -32.87 21.52
N VAL A 229 -46.49 -31.91 22.36
CA VAL A 229 -47.54 -32.07 23.39
C VAL A 229 -48.32 -30.76 23.46
#